data_AF-A0A1J0VTD3-F1
#
_entry.id   AF-A0A1J0VTD3-F1
#
_cell.length_a   1.000
_cell.length_b   1.000
_cell.length_c   1.000
_cell.angle_alpha   90.00
_cell.angle_beta   90.00
_cell.angle_gamma   90.00
#
_symmetry.space_group_name_H-M   'P 1'
#
loop_
_entity.id
_entity.type
_entity.pdbx_description
1 polymer ?
#
loop_
_entity_poly.entity_id
_entity_poly.type
_entity_poly.pdbx_seq_one_letter_code
_entity_poly.pdbx_strand_id
1 'polypeptide(L)'
;MIPLDENIAATSDRIDPAEIPTRRITVYFDGPTPQDALVLEYAATQAEAWEFTSAAVHSGLLVTVDGRVGPGLRRLPCRSLWH
;
A
#
# COMPACT_ATOMS: atom_id res chain seq x y z
N MET A 1 43.95 7.45 -7.25
CA MET A 1 42.99 6.84 -8.18
C MET A 1 41.90 6.20 -7.32
N ILE A 2 40.80 6.91 -7.13
CA ILE A 2 39.64 6.47 -6.33
C ILE A 2 38.62 5.97 -7.35
N PRO A 3 38.14 4.72 -7.34
CA PRO A 3 36.91 4.41 -8.03
C PRO A 3 35.76 4.90 -7.15
N LEU A 4 35.18 6.02 -7.59
CA LEU A 4 33.82 6.41 -7.28
C LEU A 4 32.92 5.64 -8.25
N ASP A 5 31.75 5.23 -7.76
CA ASP A 5 30.60 4.72 -8.52
C ASP A 5 30.44 3.19 -8.63
N GLU A 6 29.18 2.77 -8.79
CA GLU A 6 28.61 1.43 -8.60
C GLU A 6 28.57 0.96 -7.15
N ASN A 7 27.45 0.92 -6.44
CA ASN A 7 26.12 0.55 -6.89
C ASN A 7 25.22 0.92 -5.71
N ILE A 8 24.61 2.11 -5.74
CA ILE A 8 23.42 2.33 -4.91
C ILE A 8 22.47 1.27 -5.39
N ALA A 9 22.33 0.21 -4.59
CA ALA A 9 21.33 -0.81 -4.76
C ALA A 9 19.98 -0.12 -4.62
N ALA A 10 19.57 0.57 -5.67
CA ALA A 10 18.21 0.57 -6.14
C ALA A 10 17.92 -0.90 -6.44
N THR A 11 17.71 -1.68 -5.38
CA THR A 11 16.89 -2.87 -5.44
C THR A 11 15.63 -2.38 -6.12
N SER A 12 15.53 -2.74 -7.39
CA SER A 12 14.27 -2.74 -8.09
C SER A 12 13.38 -3.61 -7.22
N ASP A 13 12.67 -2.94 -6.30
CA ASP A 13 11.65 -3.44 -5.40
C ASP A 13 10.50 -3.83 -6.31
N ARG A 14 10.76 -4.87 -7.12
CA ARG A 14 9.73 -5.64 -7.77
C ARG A 14 9.05 -6.32 -6.60
N ILE A 15 8.06 -5.63 -6.04
CA ILE A 15 7.15 -6.15 -5.03
C ILE A 15 6.82 -7.59 -5.41
N ASP A 16 7.45 -8.55 -4.74
CA ASP A 16 7.24 -9.95 -5.04
C ASP A 16 5.80 -10.27 -4.61
N PRO A 17 4.92 -10.74 -5.51
CA PRO A 17 3.56 -11.10 -5.12
C PRO A 17 3.54 -12.32 -4.18
N ALA A 18 4.68 -12.95 -3.93
CA ALA A 18 4.86 -13.99 -2.92
C ALA A 18 5.23 -13.44 -1.52
N GLU A 19 5.59 -12.15 -1.41
CA GLU A 19 5.95 -11.55 -0.12
C GLU A 19 4.74 -11.54 0.83
N ILE A 20 4.97 -11.92 2.09
CA ILE A 20 3.91 -12.09 3.09
C ILE A 20 3.39 -10.71 3.51
N PRO A 21 2.07 -10.46 3.40
CA PRO A 21 1.47 -9.23 3.90
C PRO A 21 1.69 -9.07 5.40
N THR A 22 2.26 -7.94 5.81
CA THR A 22 2.52 -7.60 7.22
C THR A 22 1.78 -6.35 7.66
N ARG A 23 1.14 -5.65 6.72
CA ARG A 23 0.40 -4.41 6.95
C ARG A 23 -1.06 -4.59 6.56
N ARG A 24 -1.95 -3.99 7.34
CA ARG A 24 -3.34 -3.77 6.99
C ARG A 24 -3.52 -2.31 6.62
N ILE A 25 -4.09 -2.06 5.46
CA ILE A 25 -4.48 -0.74 4.96
C ILE A 25 -6.00 -0.66 5.10
N THR A 26 -6.49 0.41 5.72
CA THR A 26 -7.91 0.74 5.77
C THR A 26 -8.14 2.04 5.01
N VAL A 27 -9.02 2.00 4.02
CA VAL A 27 -9.38 3.13 3.16
C VAL A 27 -10.79 3.57 3.50
N TYR A 28 -10.96 4.86 3.73
CA TYR A 28 -12.23 5.47 4.07
C TYR A 28 -12.71 6.30 2.88
N PHE A 29 -13.92 5.99 2.40
CA PHE A 29 -14.62 6.76 1.39
C PHE A 29 -15.83 7.41 2.03
N ASP A 30 -15.87 8.72 2.02
CA ASP A 30 -17.05 9.46 2.44
C ASP A 30 -18.14 9.36 1.36
N GLY A 31 -19.34 9.00 1.79
CA GLY A 31 -20.53 9.03 0.95
C GLY A 31 -21.27 10.37 1.07
N PRO A 32 -22.30 10.60 0.23
CA PRO A 32 -23.14 11.80 0.32
C PRO A 32 -23.88 11.90 1.66
N THR A 33 -24.04 10.79 2.37
CA THR A 33 -24.50 10.76 3.76
C THR A 33 -23.54 9.96 4.65
N PRO A 34 -23.55 10.17 5.98
CA PRO A 34 -22.73 9.39 6.90
C PRO A 34 -23.02 7.88 6.88
N GLN A 35 -24.22 7.46 6.44
CA GLN A 35 -24.57 6.05 6.29
C GLN A 35 -24.02 5.43 5.01
N ASP A 36 -23.64 6.25 4.03
CA ASP A 36 -23.02 5.84 2.77
C ASP A 36 -21.48 5.77 2.86
N ALA A 37 -20.90 6.01 4.04
CA ALA A 37 -19.47 5.88 4.24
C ALA A 37 -19.02 4.42 4.01
N LEU A 38 -18.06 4.23 3.10
CA LEU A 38 -17.53 2.93 2.73
C LEU A 38 -16.12 2.76 3.30
N VAL A 39 -15.88 1.63 3.94
CA VAL A 39 -14.57 1.25 4.49
C VAL A 39 -14.07 0.00 3.77
N LEU A 40 -12.87 0.08 3.19
CA LEU A 40 -12.22 -1.05 2.53
C LEU A 40 -10.92 -1.41 3.26
N GLU A 41 -10.75 -2.69 3.57
CA GLU A 41 -9.56 -3.21 4.25
C GLU A 41 -8.76 -4.13 3.34
N TYR A 42 -7.45 -3.89 3.28
CA TYR A 42 -6.51 -4.65 2.45
C TYR A 42 -5.25 -5.08 3.20
N ALA A 43 -4.78 -6.29 2.90
CA ALA A 43 -3.53 -6.82 3.38
C ALA A 43 -2.45 -6.44 2.38
N ALA A 44 -1.37 -5.86 2.86
CA ALA A 44 -0.28 -5.37 2.02
C ALA A 44 1.07 -5.68 2.66
N THR A 45 2.10 -5.69 1.84
CA THR A 45 3.47 -5.63 2.34
C THR A 45 3.80 -4.22 2.82
N GLN A 46 4.98 -4.05 3.43
CA GLN A 46 5.46 -2.75 3.87
C GLN A 46 5.61 -1.76 2.71
N ALA A 47 6.18 -2.23 1.60
CA ALA A 47 6.40 -1.42 0.41
C ALA A 47 5.07 -1.10 -0.30
N GLU A 48 4.18 -2.07 -0.46
CA GLU A 48 2.82 -1.84 -1.00
C GLU A 48 2.05 -0.79 -0.18
N ALA A 49 2.11 -0.87 1.15
CA ALA A 49 1.45 0.08 2.03
C ALA A 49 2.01 1.50 1.89
N TRP A 50 3.33 1.64 1.71
CA TRP A 50 3.96 2.94 1.50
C TRP A 50 3.51 3.58 0.18
N GLU A 51 3.56 2.81 -0.90
CA GLU A 51 3.16 3.28 -2.23
C GLU A 51 1.68 3.68 -2.28
N PHE A 52 0.80 2.83 -1.74
CA PHE A 52 -0.62 3.11 -1.69
C PHE A 52 -0.93 4.35 -0.85
N THR A 53 -0.33 4.46 0.35
CA THR A 53 -0.57 5.61 1.24
C THR A 53 -0.10 6.91 0.59
N SER A 54 1.04 6.88 -0.11
CA SER A 54 1.56 8.05 -0.83
C SER A 54 0.59 8.51 -1.92
N ALA A 55 0.06 7.58 -2.73
CA ALA A 55 -0.93 7.88 -3.75
C ALA A 55 -2.26 8.37 -3.15
N ALA A 56 -2.75 7.69 -2.09
CA ALA A 56 -4.00 8.05 -1.42
C ALA A 56 -3.96 9.45 -0.82
N VAL A 57 -2.85 9.82 -0.16
CA VAL A 57 -2.64 11.18 0.36
C VAL A 57 -2.66 12.20 -0.77
N HIS A 58 -1.99 11.90 -1.89
CA HIS A 58 -2.01 12.79 -3.06
C HIS A 58 -3.42 12.97 -3.65
N SER A 59 -4.25 11.93 -3.61
CA SER A 59 -5.64 11.96 -4.04
C SER A 59 -6.61 12.52 -2.98
N GLY A 60 -6.14 12.87 -1.78
CA GLY A 60 -6.97 13.37 -0.69
C GLY A 60 -7.84 12.30 0.00
N LEU A 61 -7.53 11.01 -0.18
CA LEU A 61 -8.22 9.91 0.47
C LEU A 61 -7.73 9.76 1.92
N LEU A 62 -8.67 9.49 2.82
CA LEU A 62 -8.35 9.13 4.20
C LEU A 62 -7.96 7.64 4.24
N VAL A 63 -6.75 7.38 4.71
CA VAL A 63 -6.19 6.03 4.85
C VAL A 63 -5.50 5.85 6.19
N THR A 64 -5.57 4.65 6.74
CA THR A 64 -4.78 4.25 7.92
C THR A 64 -4.05 2.96 7.65
N VAL A 65 -2.86 2.82 8.24
CA VAL A 65 -2.04 1.60 8.13
C VAL A 65 -1.68 1.09 9.50
N ASP A 66 -1.88 -0.20 9.74
CA ASP A 66 -1.49 -0.87 10.99
C ASP A 66 -0.96 -2.30 10.74
N GLY A 67 -0.56 -3.01 11.78
CA GLY A 67 0.04 -4.36 11.69
C GLY A 67 -0.93 -5.53 11.87
N ARG A 68 -2.24 -5.29 12.00
CA ARG A 68 -3.25 -6.31 12.29
C ARG A 68 -3.73 -6.98 11.01
N VAL A 69 -2.86 -7.79 10.41
CA VAL A 69 -3.22 -8.61 9.24
C VAL A 69 -3.98 -9.86 9.70
N GLY A 70 -5.26 -9.94 9.37
CA GLY A 70 -6.10 -11.11 9.63
C GLY A 70 -6.08 -12.12 8.47
N PRO A 71 -6.33 -13.42 8.72
CA PRO A 71 -6.28 -14.48 7.70
C PRO A 71 -7.36 -14.39 6.61
N GLY A 72 -8.40 -13.56 6.79
CA GLY A 72 -9.47 -13.34 5.80
C GLY A 72 -9.36 -12.03 5.02
N LEU A 73 -8.28 -11.29 5.22
CA LEU A 73 -8.14 -9.94 4.72
C LEU A 73 -7.66 -9.99 3.26
N ARG A 74 -8.40 -9.32 2.37
CA ARG A 74 -8.12 -9.35 0.93
C ARG A 74 -6.79 -8.66 0.67
N ARG A 75 -5.92 -9.26 -0.15
CA ARG A 75 -4.67 -8.59 -0.53
C ARG A 75 -4.97 -7.30 -1.31
N LEU A 76 -4.17 -6.28 -1.10
CA LEU A 76 -4.24 -5.04 -1.86
C LEU A 76 -4.14 -5.41 -3.35
N PRO A 77 -5.08 -4.97 -4.19
CA PRO A 77 -4.97 -5.21 -5.62
C PRO A 77 -3.70 -4.52 -6.13
N CYS A 78 -2.74 -5.31 -6.59
CA CYS A 78 -1.46 -4.81 -7.06
C CYS A 78 -1.65 -3.80 -8.22
N ARG A 79 -0.62 -2.96 -8.42
CA ARG A 79 -0.50 -1.80 -9.34
C ARG A 79 -1.07 -1.92 -10.77
N SER A 80 -1.44 -3.11 -11.24
CA SER A 80 -2.08 -3.30 -12.56
C SER A 80 -3.36 -2.49 -12.76
N LEU A 81 -3.97 -1.99 -11.69
CA LEU A 81 -5.18 -1.17 -11.71
C LEU A 81 -4.92 0.33 -11.47
N TRP A 82 -3.67 0.77 -11.30
CA TRP A 82 -3.35 2.16 -10.88
C TRP A 82 -2.84 3.04 -12.04
N HIS A 83 -3.29 2.76 -13.27
CA HIS A 83 -2.93 3.52 -14.48
C HIS A 83 -3.97 4.58 -14.84
#